data_AF-A0A392R6H4-F1
#
_entry.id   AF-A0A392R6H4-F1
#
_cell.length_a   1.000
_cell.length_b   1.000
_cell.length_c   1.000
_cell.angle_alpha   90.00
_cell.angle_beta   90.00
_cell.angle_gamma   90.00
#
_symmetry.space_group_name_H-M   'P 1'
#
loop_
_entity.id
_entity.type
_entity.pdbx_description
1 polymer ?
#
loop_
_entity_poly.entity_id
_entity_poly.type
_entity_poly.pdbx_seq_one_letter_code
_entity_poly.pdbx_strand_id
1 'polypeptide(L)' 'IIILILKRLNGIDFEEIKVDISKRHHLSPEFTEVNPLQKVPAILHGNLNLFESHAILVYLSSAFPGIADH' A
#
# COMPACT_ATOMS: atom_id res chain seq x y z
N ILE A 1 -5.89 -11.60 -7.19
CA ILE A 1 -6.00 -10.19 -6.75
C ILE A 1 -5.27 -10.11 -5.42
N ILE A 2 -4.04 -9.61 -5.49
CA ILE A 2 -2.99 -9.85 -4.50
C ILE A 2 -2.38 -8.50 -4.14
N ILE A 3 -2.56 -8.13 -2.88
CA ILE A 3 -1.54 -7.66 -1.94
C ILE A 3 -0.96 -6.25 -2.08
N LEU A 4 -0.97 -5.56 -0.95
CA LEU A 4 -0.05 -4.47 -0.61
C LEU A 4 1.38 -4.98 -0.44
N ILE A 5 2.13 -4.98 -1.53
CA ILE A 5 3.53 -5.42 -1.55
C ILE A 5 4.40 -4.19 -1.34
N LEU A 6 4.93 -4.05 -0.13
CA LEU A 6 6.18 -3.36 0.10
C LEU A 6 7.25 -4.44 0.29
N LYS A 7 7.70 -5.00 -0.84
CA LYS A 7 8.79 -5.98 -0.87
C LYS A 7 10.01 -5.33 -0.25
N ARG A 8 10.70 -6.03 0.67
CA ARG A 8 12.04 -5.67 1.17
C ARG A 8 12.89 -5.17 -0.01
N LEU A 9 13.04 -3.87 -0.12
CA LEU A 9 13.92 -3.20 -1.05
C LEU A 9 14.73 -2.27 -0.15
N ASN A 10 16.02 -2.55 -0.06
CA ASN A 10 17.01 -1.68 0.59
C ASN A 10 16.85 -1.45 2.11
N GLY A 11 16.44 -2.46 2.89
CA GLY A 11 16.60 -2.43 4.35
C GLY A 11 15.47 -1.76 5.14
N ILE A 12 14.33 -1.49 4.51
CA ILE A 12 13.10 -1.08 5.23
C ILE A 12 12.23 -2.31 5.48
N ASP A 13 11.81 -2.48 6.73
CA ASP A 13 10.87 -3.52 7.15
C ASP A 13 9.45 -3.03 6.85
N PHE A 14 8.75 -3.74 5.98
CA PHE A 14 7.35 -3.51 5.68
C PHE A 14 6.58 -4.81 5.83
N GLU A 15 5.33 -4.69 6.26
CA GLU A 15 4.41 -5.81 6.39
C GLU A 15 3.53 -5.96 5.15
N GLU A 16 3.45 -7.18 4.64
CA GLU A 16 2.65 -7.52 3.48
C GLU A 16 1.23 -7.93 3.89
N ILE A 17 0.24 -7.10 3.58
CA ILE A 17 -1.17 -7.40 3.89
C ILE A 17 -1.90 -7.92 2.65
N LYS A 18 -2.27 -9.20 2.70
CA LYS A 18 -3.12 -9.88 1.69
C LYS A 18 -4.57 -9.42 1.80
N VAL A 19 -4.94 -8.43 0.99
CA VAL A 19 -6.33 -8.02 0.82
C VAL A 19 -6.98 -8.82 -0.31
N ASP A 20 -7.90 -9.70 0.05
CA ASP A 20 -8.66 -10.50 -0.90
C ASP A 20 -9.96 -9.78 -1.27
N ILE A 21 -10.05 -9.32 -2.52
CA ILE A 21 -11.21 -8.59 -3.02
C ILE A 21 -12.44 -9.49 -3.15
N SER A 22 -12.24 -10.77 -3.50
CA SER A 22 -13.34 -11.74 -3.58
C SER A 22 -13.95 -12.02 -2.22
N LYS A 23 -13.14 -12.01 -1.15
CA LYS A 23 -13.61 -12.11 0.24
C LYS A 23 -14.04 -10.79 0.87
N ARG A 24 -14.05 -9.69 0.10
CA ARG A 24 -14.42 -8.35 0.58
C ARG A 24 -13.58 -7.82 1.74
N HIS A 25 -12.32 -8.25 1.88
CA HIS A 25 -11.43 -7.74 2.94
C HIS A 25 -11.15 -6.23 2.84
N HIS A 26 -11.29 -5.65 1.65
CA HIS A 26 -11.19 -4.19 1.43
C HIS A 26 -12.38 -3.41 2.01
N LEU A 27 -13.48 -4.10 2.37
CA LEU A 27 -14.62 -3.49 3.06
C LEU A 27 -14.52 -3.60 4.58
N SER A 28 -13.47 -4.25 5.09
CA SER A 28 -13.24 -4.34 6.54
C SER A 28 -13.03 -2.94 7.12
N PRO A 29 -13.47 -2.70 8.37
CA PRO A 29 -13.29 -1.42 9.04
C PRO A 29 -11.80 -1.03 9.11
N GLU A 30 -10.93 -1.99 9.37
CA GLU A 30 -9.46 -1.80 9.39
C GLU A 30 -8.92 -1.26 8.06
N PHE A 31 -9.43 -1.75 6.93
CA PHE A 31 -9.03 -1.23 5.60
C PHE A 31 -9.68 0.12 5.31
N THR A 32 -10.89 0.36 5.81
CA THR A 32 -11.63 1.62 5.62
C THR A 32 -10.93 2.77 6.34
N GLU A 33 -10.29 2.51 7.49
CA GLU A 33 -9.46 3.50 8.18
C GLU A 33 -8.23 3.90 7.35
N VAL A 34 -7.65 2.96 6.59
CA VAL A 34 -6.51 3.23 5.69
C VAL A 34 -6.97 3.91 4.39
N ASN A 35 -8.02 3.38 3.76
CA ASN A 35 -8.59 3.94 2.55
C ASN A 35 -10.13 3.99 2.67
N PRO A 36 -10.72 5.17 2.91
CA PRO A 36 -12.17 5.32 2.98
C PRO A 36 -12.86 5.02 1.64
N LEU A 37 -12.12 5.04 0.53
CA LEU A 37 -12.63 4.64 -0.79
C LEU A 37 -12.75 3.13 -0.95
N GLN A 38 -12.23 2.33 0.01
CA GLN A 38 -12.26 0.88 0.02
C GLN A 38 -11.73 0.24 -1.28
N LYS A 39 -10.76 0.91 -1.91
CA LYS A 39 -10.12 0.46 -3.15
C LYS A 39 -8.69 0.06 -2.87
N VAL A 40 -8.23 -0.97 -3.56
CA VAL A 40 -6.81 -1.30 -3.63
C VAL A 40 -6.19 -0.64 -4.85
N PRO A 41 -4.90 -0.26 -4.82
CA PRO A 41 -3.94 -0.35 -3.71
C PRO A 41 -4.01 0.83 -2.70
N ALA A 42 -3.57 0.61 -1.44
CA ALA A 42 -3.49 1.64 -0.38
C ALA A 42 -2.39 1.35 0.67
N ILE A 43 -1.42 2.23 0.89
CA ILE A 43 -0.30 2.07 1.82
C ILE A 43 -0.57 2.79 3.14
N LEU A 44 -0.18 2.16 4.25
CA LEU A 44 -0.03 2.78 5.56
C LEU A 44 1.46 2.90 5.90
N HIS A 45 1.96 4.12 6.11
CA HIS A 45 3.33 4.37 6.52
C HIS A 45 3.35 5.26 7.78
N GLY A 46 3.48 4.63 8.95
CA GLY A 46 3.34 5.33 10.24
C GLY A 46 1.93 5.90 10.40
N ASN A 47 1.82 7.23 10.37
CA ASN A 47 0.54 7.96 10.42
C ASN A 47 0.06 8.45 9.04
N LEU A 48 0.76 8.07 7.96
CA LEU A 48 0.43 8.48 6.61
C LEU A 48 -0.37 7.38 5.90
N ASN A 49 -1.59 7.73 5.50
CA ASN A 49 -2.45 6.86 4.69
C ASN A 49 -2.39 7.35 3.24
N LEU A 50 -1.84 6.54 2.36
CA LEU A 50 -1.75 6.83 0.93
C LEU A 50 -2.63 5.86 0.16
N PHE A 51 -3.57 6.41 -0.59
CA PHE A 51 -4.41 5.67 -1.52
C PHE A 51 -4.26 6.32 -2.89
N GLU A 52 -4.45 5.54 -3.96
CA GLU A 52 -4.12 5.84 -5.37
C GLU A 52 -2.75 5.34 -5.84
N SER A 53 -2.77 4.55 -6.92
CA SER A 53 -1.58 3.92 -7.49
C SER A 53 -0.50 4.93 -7.90
N HIS A 54 -0.88 6.07 -8.49
CA HIS A 54 0.09 7.09 -8.91
C HIS A 54 0.76 7.78 -7.72
N ALA A 55 -0.02 8.18 -6.72
CA ALA A 55 0.51 8.81 -5.50
C ALA A 55 1.42 7.85 -4.73
N ILE A 56 1.05 6.57 -4.68
CA ILE A 56 1.87 5.49 -4.10
C ILE A 56 3.20 5.38 -4.84
N LEU A 57 3.21 5.30 -6.17
CA LEU A 57 4.46 5.19 -6.95
C LEU A 57 5.37 6.40 -6.75
N VAL A 58 4.81 7.61 -6.80
CA VAL A 58 5.57 8.85 -6.57
C VAL A 58 6.13 8.90 -5.15
N TYR A 59 5.33 8.53 -4.15
CA TYR A 59 5.78 8.46 -2.77
C TYR A 59 6.92 7.45 -2.60
N LEU A 60 6.77 6.25 -3.15
CA LEU A 60 7.81 5.24 -3.09
C LEU A 60 9.10 5.74 -3.76
N SER A 61 8.99 6.42 -4.91
CA SER A 61 10.15 6.90 -5.67
C SER A 61 10.88 8.01 -4.93
N SER A 62 10.12 8.90 -4.28
CA SER A 62 10.67 9.99 -3.48
C SER A 62 11.19 9.56 -2.10
N ALA A 63 10.49 8.66 -1.40
CA ALA A 63 10.86 8.20 -0.07
C ALA A 63 11.98 7.16 -0.11
N PHE A 64 12.09 6.41 -1.21
CA PHE A 64 13.06 5.33 -1.39
C PHE A 64 13.82 5.51 -2.71
N PRO A 65 14.93 6.27 -2.74
CA PRO A 65 15.72 6.54 -3.94
C PRO A 65 16.43 5.30 -4.55
N GLY A 66 16.08 4.08 -4.12
CA GLY A 66 16.56 2.81 -4.64
C GLY A 66 15.49 1.95 -5.32
N ILE A 67 14.23 2.41 -5.38
CA ILE A 67 13.21 1.76 -6.20
C ILE A 67 13.32 2.31 -7.63
N ALA A 68 13.70 1.44 -8.57
CA ALA A 68 13.94 1.85 -9.95
C ALA A 68 12.62 2.34 -10.60
N ASP A 69 12.66 3.58 -11.10
CA ASP A 69 11.73 4.10 -12.10
C ASP A 69 11.92 3.26 -13.38
N HIS A 70 10.88 2.55 -13.81
CA HIS A 70 10.89 1.84 -15.10
C HIS A 70 9.87 2.48 -16.03
#